data_AF-A0A7W1SNP5-F1
#
_entry.id   AF-A0A7W1SNP5-F1
#
_cell.length_a   1.000
_cell.length_b   1.000
_cell.length_c   1.000
_cell.angle_alpha   90.00
_cell.angle_beta   90.00
_cell.angle_gamma   90.00
#
_symmetry.space_group_name_H-M   'P 1'
#
loop_
_entity.id
_entity.type
_entity.pdbx_description
1 polymer ?
#
loop_
_entity_poly.entity_id
_entity_poly.type
_entity_poly.pdbx_seq_one_letter_code
_entity_poly.pdbx_strand_id
1 'polypeptide(L)'
;MMKLIMVSCKKASELIEKKEDYKISPAESVRLFIHTSMCTICKGYEKQSILLKIALNNLFKDSEESQKDTEVPESLKKDIIKKIEAAA
;
A
#
# COMPACT_ATOMS: atom_id res chain seq x y z
N MET A 1 -19.48 -21.10 13.90
CA MET A 1 -18.76 -21.22 12.61
C MET A 1 -18.89 -19.98 11.70
N MET A 2 -19.90 -19.09 11.86
CA MET A 2 -20.05 -17.87 11.02
C MET A 2 -19.03 -16.73 11.27
N LYS A 3 -18.47 -16.59 12.48
CA LYS A 3 -17.55 -15.48 12.84
C LYS A 3 -16.16 -15.56 12.17
N LEU A 4 -15.80 -16.69 11.56
CA LEU A 4 -14.48 -16.88 10.93
C LEU A 4 -14.46 -16.52 9.44
N ILE A 5 -15.63 -16.50 8.78
CA ILE A 5 -15.76 -16.27 7.34
C ILE A 5 -16.06 -14.79 7.04
N MET A 6 -16.80 -14.12 7.93
CA MET A 6 -17.16 -12.72 7.80
C MET A 6 -16.17 -11.82 8.55
N VAL A 7 -15.35 -11.07 7.80
CA VAL A 7 -14.58 -9.94 8.36
C VAL A 7 -15.51 -8.74 8.58
N SER A 8 -15.18 -7.89 9.56
CA SER A 8 -15.89 -6.61 9.74
C SER A 8 -15.55 -5.64 8.61
N CYS A 9 -16.40 -4.62 8.37
CA CYS A 9 -16.09 -3.58 7.39
C CYS A 9 -14.74 -2.89 7.68
N LYS A 10 -14.40 -2.70 8.96
CA LYS A 10 -13.10 -2.17 9.39
C LYS A 10 -11.94 -3.07 8.95
N LYS A 11 -12.09 -4.39 9.10
CA LYS A 11 -11.04 -5.33 8.68
C LYS A 11 -11.01 -5.48 7.16
N ALA A 12 -12.16 -5.38 6.49
CA ALA A 12 -12.23 -5.37 5.03
C ALA A 12 -11.52 -4.15 4.45
N SER A 13 -11.75 -2.94 4.96
CA SER A 13 -11.03 -1.74 4.50
C SER A 13 -9.53 -1.84 4.73
N GLU A 14 -9.09 -2.40 5.87
CA GLU A 14 -7.67 -2.67 6.12
C GLU A 14 -7.07 -3.64 5.08
N LEU A 15 -7.79 -4.73 4.75
CA LEU A 15 -7.33 -5.70 3.74
C LEU A 15 -7.37 -5.13 2.31
N ILE A 16 -8.28 -4.20 2.02
CA ILE A 16 -8.35 -3.48 0.74
C ILE A 16 -7.08 -2.65 0.56
N GLU A 17 -6.68 -1.84 1.53
CA GLU A 17 -5.44 -1.06 1.41
C GLU A 17 -4.22 -1.99 1.39
N LYS A 18 -4.21 -3.01 2.26
CA LYS A 18 -3.11 -3.98 2.32
C LYS A 18 -2.89 -4.70 1.00
N LYS A 19 -3.92 -5.02 0.21
CA LYS A 19 -3.75 -5.72 -1.09
C LYS A 19 -3.13 -4.83 -2.17
N GLU A 20 -3.29 -3.51 -2.06
CA GLU A 20 -2.79 -2.55 -3.04
C GLU A 20 -1.32 -2.21 -2.78
N ASP A 21 -0.89 -2.14 -1.52
CA ASP A 21 0.48 -1.79 -1.13
C ASP A 21 1.36 -2.99 -0.78
N TYR A 22 0.76 -4.10 -0.37
CA TYR A 22 1.47 -5.28 0.16
C TYR A 22 0.83 -6.59 -0.32
N LYS A 23 1.49 -7.71 0.01
CA LYS A 23 0.91 -9.02 -0.20
C LYS A 23 -0.08 -9.36 0.93
N ILE A 24 -1.26 -9.81 0.55
CA ILE A 24 -2.20 -10.47 1.46
C ILE A 24 -2.11 -11.99 1.29
N SER A 25 -2.36 -12.74 2.36
CA SER A 25 -2.43 -14.20 2.31
C SER A 25 -3.64 -14.68 1.50
N PRO A 26 -3.61 -15.90 0.92
CA PRO A 26 -4.76 -16.45 0.19
C PRO A 26 -6.05 -16.49 1.02
N ALA A 27 -5.94 -16.79 2.32
CA ALA A 27 -7.08 -16.80 3.23
C ALA A 27 -7.65 -15.39 3.48
N GLU A 28 -6.80 -14.35 3.57
CA GLU A 28 -7.25 -12.95 3.62
C GLU A 28 -7.95 -12.55 2.31
N SER A 29 -7.40 -12.96 1.17
CA SER A 29 -7.98 -12.68 -0.15
C SER A 29 -9.38 -13.28 -0.30
N VAL A 30 -9.56 -14.56 0.04
CA VAL A 30 -10.87 -15.22 -0.01
C VAL A 30 -11.88 -14.56 0.92
N ARG A 31 -11.47 -14.21 2.16
CA ARG A 31 -12.37 -13.52 3.11
C ARG A 31 -12.76 -12.13 2.63
N LEU A 32 -11.81 -11.39 2.05
CA LEU A 32 -12.08 -10.09 1.48
C LEU A 32 -13.05 -10.19 0.30
N PHE A 33 -12.82 -11.14 -0.62
CA PHE A 33 -13.69 -11.39 -1.76
C PHE A 33 -15.13 -11.71 -1.34
N ILE A 34 -15.31 -12.59 -0.35
CA ILE A 34 -16.65 -12.90 0.19
C ILE A 34 -17.30 -11.62 0.74
N HIS A 35 -16.57 -10.82 1.52
CA HIS A 35 -17.11 -9.60 2.12
C HIS A 35 -17.51 -8.56 1.06
N THR A 36 -16.65 -8.25 0.09
CA THR A 36 -16.94 -7.27 -0.97
C THR A 36 -17.99 -7.75 -1.96
N SER A 37 -18.23 -9.07 -2.07
CA SER A 37 -19.35 -9.61 -2.84
C SER A 37 -20.71 -9.30 -2.21
N MET A 38 -20.78 -9.13 -0.89
CA MET A 38 -22.02 -8.95 -0.12
C MET A 38 -22.20 -7.52 0.44
N CYS A 39 -21.10 -6.78 0.64
CA CYS A 39 -21.13 -5.43 1.19
C CYS A 39 -20.87 -4.39 0.10
N THR A 40 -21.93 -3.68 -0.33
CA THR A 40 -21.85 -2.66 -1.39
C THR A 40 -20.95 -1.49 -1.01
N ILE A 41 -20.89 -1.13 0.28
CA ILE A 41 -20.03 -0.06 0.79
C ILE A 41 -18.56 -0.42 0.61
N CYS A 42 -18.14 -1.60 1.06
CA CYS A 42 -16.75 -2.06 0.90
C CYS A 42 -16.38 -2.30 -0.57
N LYS A 43 -17.32 -2.76 -1.40
CA LYS A 43 -17.14 -2.85 -2.86
C LYS A 43 -16.94 -1.48 -3.52
N GLY A 44 -17.69 -0.47 -3.06
CA GLY A 44 -17.54 0.91 -3.52
C GLY A 44 -16.19 1.50 -3.10
N TYR A 45 -15.83 1.32 -1.83
CA TYR A 45 -14.55 1.73 -1.27
C TYR A 45 -13.36 1.09 -2.01
N GLU A 46 -13.42 -0.21 -2.31
CA GLU A 46 -12.37 -0.89 -3.08
C GLU A 46 -12.13 -0.24 -4.45
N LYS A 47 -13.20 0.11 -5.17
CA LYS A 47 -13.09 0.82 -6.45
C LYS A 47 -12.48 2.22 -6.27
N GLN A 48 -12.90 2.94 -5.24
CA GLN A 48 -12.40 4.29 -4.95
C GLN A 48 -10.91 4.26 -4.59
N SER A 49 -10.46 3.30 -3.78
CA SER A 49 -9.06 3.11 -3.39
C SER A 49 -8.17 2.84 -4.62
N ILE A 50 -8.61 1.92 -5.51
CA ILE A 50 -7.90 1.65 -6.78
C ILE A 50 -7.81 2.91 -7.65
N LEU A 51 -8.91 3.65 -7.82
CA LEU A 51 -8.92 4.88 -8.61
C LEU A 51 -8.01 5.96 -8.02
N LEU A 52 -8.00 6.11 -6.69
CA LEU A 52 -7.12 7.03 -6.00
C LEU A 52 -5.65 6.66 -6.26
N LYS A 53 -5.29 5.38 -6.16
CA LYS A 53 -3.93 4.93 -6.41
C LYS A 53 -3.49 5.18 -7.85
N ILE A 54 -4.36 4.91 -8.82
CA ILE A 54 -4.09 5.23 -10.24
C ILE A 54 -3.90 6.74 -10.43
N ALA A 55 -4.74 7.57 -9.82
CA ALA A 55 -4.63 9.02 -9.91
C ALA A 55 -3.31 9.53 -9.31
N LEU A 56 -2.93 9.04 -8.12
CA LEU A 56 -1.66 9.37 -7.48
C LEU A 56 -0.47 8.94 -8.34
N ASN A 57 -0.46 7.71 -8.85
CA ASN A 57 0.60 7.22 -9.73
C ASN A 57 0.74 8.07 -10.99
N ASN A 58 -0.37 8.57 -11.56
CA ASN A 58 -0.31 9.46 -12.72
C ASN A 58 0.19 10.86 -12.36
N LEU A 59 -0.16 11.39 -11.19
CA LEU A 59 0.33 12.70 -10.71
C LEU A 59 1.84 12.68 -10.44
N PHE A 60 2.37 11.55 -9.95
CA PHE A 60 3.79 11.41 -9.62
C PHE A 60 4.62 10.75 -10.72
N LYS A 61 4.01 10.35 -11.84
CA LYS A 61 4.69 9.65 -12.95
C LYS A 61 5.85 10.45 -13.54
N ASP A 62 5.68 11.77 -13.65
CA ASP A 62 6.71 12.68 -14.19
C ASP A 62 7.84 12.94 -13.17
N SER A 63 7.60 12.70 -11.87
CA SER A 63 8.61 12.85 -10.82
C SER A 63 9.52 11.63 -10.69
N GLU A 64 9.09 10.44 -11.12
CA GLU A 64 9.91 9.22 -11.10
C GLU A 64 10.84 9.09 -12.32
N GLU A 65 10.53 9.73 -13.45
CA GLU A 65 11.47 9.76 -14.59
C GLU A 65 12.75 10.57 -14.27
N SER A 66 12.68 11.44 -13.25
CA SER A 66 13.85 12.12 -12.66
C SER A 66 14.61 11.25 -11.65
N GLN A 67 14.11 10.06 -11.31
CA GLN A 67 14.75 9.06 -10.45
C GLN A 67 15.18 7.83 -11.27
N LYS A 68 15.67 8.02 -12.51
CA LYS A 68 16.59 7.03 -13.07
C LYS A 68 17.82 6.96 -12.17
N ASP A 69 18.11 5.77 -11.66
CA ASP A 69 19.31 5.34 -10.94
C ASP A 69 20.48 6.33 -11.01
N THR A 70 20.36 7.43 -10.27
CA THR A 70 21.47 8.34 -10.07
C THR A 70 22.20 7.71 -8.90
N GLU A 71 23.31 7.04 -9.23
CA GLU A 71 24.21 6.46 -8.26
C GLU A 71 24.39 7.46 -7.10
N VAL A 72 23.90 7.09 -5.91
CA VAL A 72 23.90 7.99 -4.75
C VAL A 72 25.33 8.45 -4.53
N PRO A 73 25.63 9.76 -4.64
CA PRO A 73 27.00 10.27 -4.56
C PRO A 73 27.70 9.77 -3.30
N GLU A 74 28.91 9.24 -3.44
CA GLU A 74 29.69 8.73 -2.29
C GLU A 74 29.85 9.79 -1.19
N SER A 75 29.92 11.07 -1.56
CA SER A 75 30.00 12.20 -0.62
C SER A 75 28.79 12.26 0.31
N LEU A 76 27.58 12.06 -0.23
CA LEU A 76 26.34 12.03 0.56
C LEU A 76 26.33 10.84 1.53
N LYS A 77 26.79 9.66 1.10
CA LYS A 77 26.90 8.48 1.98
C LYS A 77 27.85 8.76 3.15
N LYS A 78 29.02 9.33 2.86
CA LYS A 78 30.02 9.69 3.88
C LYS A 78 29.49 10.73 4.86
N ASP A 79 28.79 11.75 4.39
CA ASP A 79 28.22 12.80 5.24
C ASP A 79 27.12 12.27 6.17
N ILE A 80 26.27 11.35 5.69
CA ILE A 80 25.23 10.71 6.51
C ILE A 80 25.87 9.88 7.63
N ILE A 81 26.85 9.03 7.30
CA ILE A 81 27.58 8.22 8.30
C ILE A 81 28.19 9.12 9.37
N LYS A 82 28.87 10.19 8.95
CA LYS A 82 29.53 11.12 9.85
C LYS A 82 28.56 11.82 10.80
N LYS A 83 27.34 12.14 10.35
CA LYS A 83 26.29 12.73 11.19
C LYS A 83 25.68 11.72 12.18
N ILE A 84 25.56 10.45 11.80
CA ILE A 84 25.08 9.39 12.69
C ILE A 84 26.11 9.13 13.79
N GLU A 85 27.39 9.05 13.43
CA GLU A 85 28.49 8.85 14.39
C GLU A 85 28.66 10.04 15.34
N ALA A 86 28.47 11.28 14.87
CA ALA A 86 28.54 12.47 15.72
C ALA A 86 27.36 12.62 16.71
N ALA A 87 26.29 11.84 16.53
CA ALA A 87 25.11 11.84 17.39
C ALA A 87 25.10 10.67 18.40
N ALA A 88 26.12 9.80 18.37
CA ALA A 88 26.34 8.70 19.31
C ALA A 88 27.41 9.10 20.35
#